data_AF-A0A959V8Y3-F1
#
_entry.id   AF-A0A959V8Y3-F1
#
_cell.length_a   1.000
_cell.length_b   1.000
_cell.length_c   1.000
_cell.angle_alpha   90.00
_cell.angle_beta   90.00
_cell.angle_gamma   90.00
#
_symmetry.space_group_name_H-M   'P 1'
#
loop_
_entity.id
_entity.type
_entity.pdbx_description
1 polymer ?
#
loop_
_entity_poly.entity_id
_entity_poly.type
_entity_poly.pdbx_seq_one_letter_code
_entity_poly.pdbx_strand_id
1 'polypeptide(L)'
;GTITQERRTLAVAGTHGKTTVSCMLAHLLRVGGVPCNAFLGGIAANYGTNLLLDEDAIVNVVEADEYDRSFLHLHPSEAIITSVDPDHLDIYHTPEAMTDAYDTFADLCSGQVLVHESAASHFQGREQVSVYGTTSGLPIRSENIRIVDGTYRFDLVLDQDRLDDLELGMPGRHNVWNASAASAMALNVGVSQEKLREGLRSFAGVYRR
;
A
#
# COMPACT_ATOMS: atom_id res chain seq x y z
N GLY A 1 -10.74 -13.38 -8.62
CA GLY A 1 -10.71 -14.62 -7.83
C GLY A 1 -11.85 -14.56 -6.84
N THR A 2 -12.55 -15.67 -6.60
CA THR A 2 -13.81 -15.73 -5.82
C THR A 2 -13.69 -15.12 -4.41
N ILE A 3 -12.50 -15.10 -3.81
CA ILE A 3 -12.24 -14.55 -2.47
C ILE A 3 -12.41 -13.01 -2.40
N THR A 4 -12.21 -12.28 -3.51
CA THR A 4 -12.28 -10.80 -3.54
C THR A 4 -13.65 -10.25 -3.90
N GLN A 5 -14.58 -11.08 -4.41
CA GLN A 5 -15.88 -10.60 -4.87
C GLN A 5 -16.91 -10.38 -3.75
N GLU A 6 -16.70 -10.96 -2.57
CA GLU A 6 -17.68 -10.93 -1.47
C GLU A 6 -17.35 -9.92 -0.36
N ARG A 7 -16.14 -9.34 -0.34
CA ARG A 7 -15.65 -8.46 0.74
C ARG A 7 -14.79 -7.32 0.21
N ARG A 8 -14.78 -6.18 0.92
CA ARG A 8 -13.94 -5.01 0.58
C ARG A 8 -12.49 -5.47 0.49
N THR A 9 -11.88 -5.28 -0.67
CA THR A 9 -10.52 -5.77 -0.94
C THR A 9 -9.57 -4.60 -1.15
N LEU A 10 -8.51 -4.54 -0.35
CA LEU A 10 -7.43 -3.57 -0.43
C LEU A 10 -6.23 -4.26 -1.10
N ALA A 11 -5.96 -3.88 -2.35
CA ALA A 11 -4.89 -4.49 -3.13
C ALA A 11 -3.64 -3.62 -3.17
N VAL A 12 -2.46 -4.24 -3.08
CA VAL A 12 -1.18 -3.54 -3.17
C VAL A 12 -0.38 -4.14 -4.32
N ALA A 13 -0.23 -3.36 -5.38
CA ALA A 13 0.50 -3.71 -6.60
C ALA A 13 1.73 -2.80 -6.80
N GLY A 14 2.58 -3.18 -7.76
CA GLY A 14 3.72 -2.39 -8.24
C GLY A 14 5.01 -3.19 -8.28
N THR A 15 5.99 -2.82 -9.09
CA THR A 15 7.21 -3.62 -9.26
C THR A 15 8.01 -3.78 -7.94
N HIS A 16 8.01 -2.75 -7.10
CA HIS A 16 8.77 -2.70 -5.85
C HIS A 16 7.90 -2.27 -4.67
N GLY A 17 8.19 -2.79 -3.48
CA GLY A 17 7.56 -2.33 -2.23
C GLY A 17 6.20 -2.95 -1.89
N LYS A 18 5.62 -3.79 -2.77
CA LYS A 18 4.33 -4.48 -2.53
C LYS A 18 4.28 -5.15 -1.17
N THR A 19 5.24 -6.03 -0.91
CA THR A 19 5.28 -6.82 0.32
C THR A 19 5.41 -5.97 1.57
N THR A 20 6.21 -4.91 1.53
CA THR A 20 6.34 -4.02 2.68
C THR A 20 5.03 -3.27 2.94
N VAL A 21 4.40 -2.74 1.90
CA VAL A 21 3.15 -1.98 2.01
C VAL A 21 1.99 -2.88 2.42
N SER A 22 1.85 -4.08 1.84
CA SER A 22 0.80 -5.04 2.19
C SER A 22 0.93 -5.51 3.63
N CYS A 23 2.15 -5.86 4.07
CA CYS A 23 2.42 -6.24 5.46
C CYS A 23 2.15 -5.08 6.44
N MET A 24 2.58 -3.87 6.08
CA MET A 24 2.38 -2.69 6.91
C MET A 24 0.91 -2.34 7.02
N LEU A 25 0.17 -2.32 5.91
CA LEU A 25 -1.28 -2.10 5.90
C LEU A 25 -1.99 -3.13 6.78
N ALA A 26 -1.73 -4.42 6.60
CA ALA A 26 -2.31 -5.47 7.43
C ALA A 26 -2.01 -5.27 8.92
N HIS A 27 -0.79 -4.85 9.26
CA HIS A 27 -0.42 -4.53 10.64
C HIS A 27 -1.18 -3.32 11.19
N LEU A 28 -1.30 -2.24 10.42
CA LEU A 28 -2.05 -1.04 10.80
C LEU A 28 -3.53 -1.36 11.04
N LEU A 29 -4.15 -2.17 10.19
CA LEU A 29 -5.54 -2.60 10.38
C LEU A 29 -5.72 -3.41 11.67
N ARG A 30 -4.80 -4.34 11.93
CA ARG A 30 -4.86 -5.19 13.12
C ARG A 30 -4.66 -4.41 14.42
N VAL A 31 -3.72 -3.47 14.46
CA VAL A 31 -3.54 -2.55 15.60
C VAL A 31 -4.74 -1.59 15.73
N GLY A 32 -5.28 -1.16 14.60
CA GLY A 32 -6.48 -0.33 14.51
C GLY A 32 -7.79 -1.02 14.90
N GLY A 33 -7.76 -2.34 15.11
CA GLY A 33 -8.97 -3.12 15.44
C GLY A 33 -9.94 -3.29 14.28
N VAL A 34 -9.47 -3.16 13.03
CA VAL A 34 -10.26 -3.45 11.83
C VAL A 34 -10.09 -4.94 11.50
N PRO A 35 -11.16 -5.76 11.63
CA PRO A 35 -11.07 -7.20 11.34
C PRO A 35 -10.74 -7.43 9.87
N CYS A 36 -9.63 -8.10 9.60
CA CYS A 36 -9.18 -8.33 8.23
C CYS A 36 -8.48 -9.68 8.04
N ASN A 37 -8.65 -10.22 6.85
CA ASN A 37 -7.76 -11.25 6.31
C ASN A 37 -6.62 -10.58 5.55
N ALA A 38 -5.42 -11.16 5.57
CA ALA A 38 -4.29 -10.68 4.79
C ALA A 38 -3.56 -11.82 4.08
N PHE A 39 -3.39 -11.67 2.77
CA PHE A 39 -2.68 -12.59 1.89
C PHE A 39 -1.42 -11.88 1.38
N LEU A 40 -0.27 -12.22 1.96
CA LEU A 40 0.98 -11.49 1.80
C LEU A 40 1.99 -12.30 0.97
N GLY A 41 2.78 -11.63 0.14
CA GLY A 41 3.85 -12.24 -0.66
C GLY A 41 5.09 -12.59 0.17
N GLY A 42 5.18 -12.12 1.42
CA GLY A 42 6.27 -12.37 2.35
C GLY A 42 5.81 -12.54 3.79
N ILE A 43 6.72 -12.97 4.65
CA ILE A 43 6.43 -13.23 6.06
C ILE A 43 6.47 -11.90 6.83
N ALA A 44 5.32 -11.47 7.35
CA ALA A 44 5.22 -10.30 8.20
C ALA A 44 5.95 -10.57 9.53
N ALA A 45 6.97 -9.76 9.85
CA ALA A 45 7.85 -10.02 10.99
C ALA A 45 7.09 -9.99 12.32
N ASN A 46 6.05 -9.16 12.42
CA ASN A 46 5.17 -9.06 13.59
C ASN A 46 4.41 -10.37 13.89
N TYR A 47 4.19 -11.23 12.90
CA TYR A 47 3.27 -12.37 13.01
C TYR A 47 3.92 -13.72 12.68
N GLY A 48 5.09 -13.73 12.03
CA GLY A 48 5.77 -14.96 11.64
C GLY A 48 5.04 -15.79 10.57
N THR A 49 4.08 -15.18 9.87
CA THR A 49 3.28 -15.81 8.81
C THR A 49 3.05 -14.81 7.66
N ASN A 50 2.72 -15.33 6.48
CA ASN A 50 2.28 -14.54 5.33
C ASN A 50 0.75 -14.60 5.13
N LEU A 51 0.04 -15.29 6.02
CA LEU A 51 -1.41 -15.42 6.01
C LEU A 51 -1.97 -15.03 7.38
N LEU A 52 -2.81 -14.00 7.42
CA LEU A 52 -3.58 -13.62 8.58
C LEU A 52 -5.05 -13.88 8.28
N LEU A 53 -5.71 -14.61 9.17
CA LEU A 53 -7.14 -14.86 9.07
C LEU A 53 -7.84 -14.32 10.31
N ASP A 54 -9.04 -13.79 10.10
CA ASP A 54 -9.96 -13.33 11.11
C ASP A 54 -11.36 -13.82 10.74
N GLU A 55 -12.04 -14.49 11.68
CA GLU A 55 -13.37 -15.05 11.43
C GLU A 55 -14.40 -13.94 11.17
N ASP A 56 -14.18 -12.77 11.76
CA ASP A 56 -15.04 -11.58 11.63
C ASP A 56 -14.53 -10.63 10.54
N ALA A 57 -13.60 -11.07 9.67
CA ALA A 57 -12.99 -10.23 8.65
C ALA A 57 -14.03 -9.55 7.74
N ILE A 58 -13.98 -8.22 7.73
CA ILE A 58 -14.78 -7.36 6.85
C ILE A 58 -13.97 -6.80 5.67
N VAL A 59 -12.64 -6.88 5.75
CA VAL A 59 -11.69 -6.41 4.74
C VAL A 59 -10.69 -7.52 4.41
N ASN A 60 -10.30 -7.60 3.15
CA ASN A 60 -9.14 -8.39 2.71
C ASN A 60 -7.99 -7.45 2.34
N VAL A 61 -6.78 -7.74 2.78
CA VAL A 61 -5.53 -7.14 2.27
C VAL A 61 -4.85 -8.15 1.36
N VAL A 62 -4.55 -7.77 0.13
CA VAL A 62 -3.97 -8.66 -0.88
C VAL A 62 -2.74 -8.00 -1.50
N GLU A 63 -1.63 -8.72 -1.50
CA GLU A 63 -0.52 -8.41 -2.38
C GLU A 63 -0.87 -8.84 -3.81
N ALA A 64 -0.90 -7.87 -4.72
CA ALA A 64 -1.27 -8.06 -6.11
C ALA A 64 0.01 -8.13 -6.96
N ASP A 65 0.36 -9.34 -7.36
CA ASP A 65 1.58 -9.61 -8.13
C ASP A 65 1.30 -9.55 -9.65
N GLU A 66 2.16 -8.85 -10.35
CA GLU A 66 2.17 -8.71 -11.79
C GLU A 66 2.80 -9.93 -12.49
N TYR A 67 3.60 -10.75 -11.81
CA TYR A 67 4.42 -11.80 -12.43
C TYR A 67 3.64 -12.64 -13.46
N ASP A 68 2.52 -13.27 -13.08
CA ASP A 68 1.72 -14.13 -13.95
C ASP A 68 0.43 -13.46 -14.46
N ARG A 69 0.36 -12.12 -14.41
CA ARG A 69 -0.85 -11.32 -14.64
C ARG A 69 -2.01 -11.65 -13.68
N SER A 70 -1.76 -12.35 -12.56
CA SER A 70 -2.82 -12.74 -11.61
C SER A 70 -3.54 -11.57 -10.98
N PHE A 71 -2.87 -10.43 -10.82
CA PHE A 71 -3.53 -9.19 -10.37
C PHE A 71 -4.70 -8.74 -11.28
N LEU A 72 -4.71 -9.09 -12.57
CA LEU A 72 -5.82 -8.79 -13.49
C LEU A 72 -7.07 -9.64 -13.23
N HIS A 73 -6.97 -10.61 -12.33
CA HIS A 73 -8.11 -11.39 -11.87
C HIS A 73 -8.67 -10.87 -10.54
N LEU A 74 -8.12 -9.80 -9.98
CA LEU A 74 -8.64 -9.16 -8.77
C LEU A 74 -9.68 -8.09 -9.11
N HIS A 75 -10.55 -7.80 -8.15
CA HIS A 75 -11.52 -6.70 -8.22
C HIS A 75 -11.42 -5.89 -6.92
N PRO A 76 -10.36 -5.08 -6.76
CA PRO A 76 -10.16 -4.33 -5.53
C PRO A 76 -11.23 -3.25 -5.34
N SER A 77 -11.55 -2.97 -4.09
CA SER A 77 -12.34 -1.81 -3.71
C SER A 77 -11.48 -0.56 -3.64
N GLU A 78 -10.23 -0.72 -3.21
CA GLU A 78 -9.19 0.29 -3.26
C GLU A 78 -7.85 -0.37 -3.57
N ALA A 79 -6.95 0.37 -4.20
CA ALA A 79 -5.64 -0.14 -4.59
C ALA A 79 -4.51 0.85 -4.30
N ILE A 80 -3.31 0.31 -4.09
CA ILE A 80 -2.05 1.05 -4.11
C ILE A 80 -1.21 0.51 -5.27
N ILE A 81 -0.62 1.41 -6.07
CA ILE A 81 0.39 1.11 -7.07
C ILE A 81 1.67 1.84 -6.65
N THR A 82 2.64 1.09 -6.13
CA THR A 82 3.86 1.65 -5.52
C THR A 82 4.91 2.06 -6.55
N SER A 83 4.93 1.42 -7.72
CA SER A 83 5.90 1.65 -8.81
C SER A 83 5.46 0.90 -10.06
N VAL A 84 5.93 1.36 -11.23
CA VAL A 84 5.73 0.71 -12.53
C VAL A 84 7.07 0.78 -13.27
N ASP A 85 8.01 -0.06 -12.84
CA ASP A 85 9.33 -0.18 -13.44
C ASP A 85 9.36 -1.38 -14.39
N PRO A 86 10.08 -1.32 -15.53
CA PRO A 86 10.20 -2.46 -16.44
C PRO A 86 10.83 -3.67 -15.74
N ASP A 87 10.03 -4.68 -15.49
CA ASP A 87 10.42 -5.98 -14.94
C ASP A 87 9.58 -7.07 -15.63
N HIS A 88 9.91 -8.34 -15.41
CA HIS A 88 9.14 -9.48 -15.94
C HIS A 88 8.85 -9.40 -17.46
N LEU A 89 9.79 -8.84 -18.23
CA LEU A 89 9.66 -8.70 -19.70
C LEU A 89 9.68 -10.04 -20.43
N ASP A 90 10.06 -11.13 -19.76
CA ASP A 90 9.84 -12.49 -20.23
C ASP A 90 8.35 -12.84 -20.36
N ILE A 91 7.48 -12.19 -19.57
CA ILE A 91 6.02 -12.41 -19.52
C ILE A 91 5.24 -11.30 -20.23
N TYR A 92 5.72 -10.06 -20.12
CA TYR A 92 5.08 -8.90 -20.74
C TYR A 92 5.62 -8.57 -22.13
N HIS A 93 6.79 -9.09 -22.50
CA HIS A 93 7.51 -8.83 -23.75
C HIS A 93 8.00 -7.38 -23.93
N THR A 94 7.20 -6.37 -23.59
CA THR A 94 7.57 -4.95 -23.67
C THR A 94 7.18 -4.16 -22.42
N PRO A 95 7.90 -3.07 -22.10
CA PRO A 95 7.53 -2.17 -21.00
C PRO A 95 6.12 -1.57 -21.13
N GLU A 96 5.68 -1.31 -22.36
CA GLU A 96 4.34 -0.77 -22.64
C GLU A 96 3.27 -1.78 -22.27
N ALA A 97 3.44 -3.07 -22.61
CA ALA A 97 2.49 -4.11 -22.25
C ALA A 97 2.38 -4.32 -20.72
N MET A 98 3.48 -4.11 -19.98
CA MET A 98 3.45 -4.11 -18.52
C MET A 98 2.70 -2.88 -17.98
N THR A 99 2.95 -1.71 -18.55
CA THR A 99 2.26 -0.47 -18.19
C THR A 99 0.75 -0.60 -18.44
N ASP A 100 0.34 -1.13 -19.60
CA ASP A 100 -1.06 -1.38 -19.97
C ASP A 100 -1.73 -2.36 -19.00
N ALA A 101 -0.98 -3.32 -18.45
CA ALA A 101 -1.50 -4.23 -17.44
C ALA A 101 -1.79 -3.51 -16.11
N TYR A 102 -0.93 -2.59 -15.67
CA TYR A 102 -1.23 -1.76 -14.50
C TYR A 102 -2.38 -0.79 -14.75
N ASP A 103 -2.51 -0.26 -15.96
CA ASP A 103 -3.64 0.56 -16.38
C ASP A 103 -4.95 -0.23 -16.28
N THR A 104 -4.95 -1.46 -16.81
CA THR A 104 -6.07 -2.41 -16.69
C THR A 104 -6.38 -2.74 -15.23
N PHE A 105 -5.36 -2.97 -14.39
CA PHE A 105 -5.55 -3.22 -12.96
C PHE A 105 -6.21 -2.03 -12.25
N ALA A 106 -5.83 -0.80 -12.59
CA ALA A 106 -6.46 0.39 -12.05
C ALA A 106 -7.94 0.51 -12.47
N ASP A 107 -8.31 0.05 -13.68
CA ASP A 107 -9.71 -0.01 -14.15
C ASP A 107 -10.54 -1.08 -13.45
N LEU A 108 -9.91 -2.15 -12.96
CA LEU A 108 -10.59 -3.19 -12.17
C LEU A 108 -10.94 -2.72 -10.75
N CYS A 109 -10.34 -1.62 -10.28
CA CYS A 109 -10.61 -1.04 -8.98
C CYS A 109 -11.92 -0.26 -8.98
N SER A 110 -12.86 -0.61 -8.10
CA SER A 110 -14.15 0.08 -8.01
C SER A 110 -14.11 1.41 -7.25
N GLY A 111 -12.96 1.76 -6.66
CA GLY A 111 -12.77 2.94 -5.83
C GLY A 111 -11.39 3.56 -6.01
N GLN A 112 -10.85 4.17 -4.95
CA GLN A 112 -9.63 4.96 -5.04
C GLN A 112 -8.41 4.09 -5.39
N VAL A 113 -7.55 4.62 -6.26
CA VAL A 113 -6.23 4.06 -6.57
C VAL A 113 -5.16 5.07 -6.15
N LEU A 114 -4.34 4.69 -5.18
CA LEU A 114 -3.19 5.49 -4.76
C LEU A 114 -1.97 5.14 -5.61
N VAL A 115 -1.43 6.10 -6.33
CA VAL A 115 -0.28 5.90 -7.21
C VAL A 115 0.91 6.71 -6.72
N HIS A 116 2.07 6.08 -6.60
CA HIS A 116 3.29 6.81 -6.22
C HIS A 116 3.66 7.82 -7.30
N GLU A 117 4.19 8.98 -6.91
CA GLU A 117 4.54 10.08 -7.82
C GLU A 117 5.47 9.67 -8.97
N SER A 118 6.30 8.63 -8.78
CA SER A 118 7.17 8.10 -9.84
C SER A 118 6.41 7.38 -10.96
N ALA A 119 5.21 6.88 -10.71
CA ALA A 119 4.36 6.20 -11.69
C ALA A 119 3.19 7.08 -12.19
N ALA A 120 3.01 8.28 -11.63
CA ALA A 120 1.85 9.13 -11.86
C ALA A 120 1.63 9.51 -13.34
N SER A 121 2.69 9.60 -14.14
CA SER A 121 2.59 9.91 -15.58
C SER A 121 1.78 8.89 -16.37
N HIS A 122 1.73 7.64 -15.92
CA HIS A 122 0.98 6.58 -16.59
C HIS A 122 -0.53 6.66 -16.36
N PHE A 123 -0.97 7.36 -15.32
CA PHE A 123 -2.37 7.36 -14.86
C PHE A 123 -3.04 8.73 -14.93
N GLN A 124 -2.54 9.63 -15.78
CA GLN A 124 -3.07 11.00 -15.88
C GLN A 124 -4.53 11.04 -16.36
N GLY A 125 -5.32 11.95 -15.79
CA GLY A 125 -6.72 12.18 -16.19
C GLY A 125 -7.72 11.17 -15.65
N ARG A 126 -7.31 10.20 -14.83
CA ARG A 126 -8.18 9.22 -14.18
C ARG A 126 -8.74 9.80 -12.87
N GLU A 127 -10.07 9.96 -12.78
CA GLU A 127 -10.71 10.58 -11.60
C GLU A 127 -10.51 9.79 -10.29
N GLN A 128 -10.46 8.45 -10.38
CA GLN A 128 -10.26 7.58 -9.21
C GLN A 128 -8.81 7.53 -8.70
N VAL A 129 -7.86 8.11 -9.44
CA VAL A 129 -6.44 8.07 -9.11
C VAL A 129 -6.05 9.26 -8.25
N SER A 130 -5.41 8.99 -7.12
CA SER A 130 -4.80 10.01 -6.27
C SER A 130 -3.30 9.76 -6.17
N VAL A 131 -2.50 10.78 -6.45
CA VAL A 131 -1.05 10.66 -6.44
C VAL A 131 -0.52 10.91 -5.02
N TYR A 132 0.39 10.04 -4.57
CA TYR A 132 1.08 10.19 -3.29
C TYR A 132 2.61 10.26 -3.48
N GLY A 133 3.30 10.94 -2.56
CA GLY A 133 4.76 11.04 -2.63
C GLY A 133 5.34 12.08 -1.68
N THR A 134 6.32 12.85 -2.17
CA THR A 134 6.96 13.93 -1.42
C THR A 134 6.89 15.27 -2.12
N THR A 135 6.43 15.30 -3.38
CA THR A 135 6.25 16.56 -4.11
C THR A 135 5.22 17.46 -3.43
N SER A 136 5.58 18.73 -3.27
CA SER A 136 4.69 19.75 -2.72
C SER A 136 3.43 19.89 -3.57
N GLY A 137 2.27 19.99 -2.91
CA GLY A 137 0.96 20.12 -3.56
C GLY A 137 0.26 18.79 -3.89
N LEU A 138 0.92 17.64 -3.71
CA LEU A 138 0.23 16.34 -3.77
C LEU A 138 -0.77 16.22 -2.60
N PRO A 139 -1.97 15.67 -2.82
CA PRO A 139 -2.97 15.52 -1.77
C PRO A 139 -2.48 14.61 -0.65
N ILE A 140 -1.74 13.55 -0.98
CA ILE A 140 -1.17 12.63 0.00
C ILE A 140 0.34 12.76 -0.06
N ARG A 141 0.99 13.24 0.99
CA ARG A 141 2.44 13.40 0.96
C ARG A 141 3.10 13.35 2.33
N SER A 142 4.34 12.86 2.34
CA SER A 142 5.19 12.92 3.52
C SER A 142 6.04 14.20 3.49
N GLU A 143 6.04 14.94 4.58
CA GLU A 143 6.86 16.14 4.78
C GLU A 143 7.79 15.99 6.00
N ASN A 144 8.76 16.91 6.13
CA ASN A 144 9.64 17.00 7.31
C ASN A 144 10.33 15.67 7.69
N ILE A 145 10.68 14.87 6.69
CA ILE A 145 11.33 13.56 6.85
C ILE A 145 12.72 13.74 7.43
N ARG A 146 12.94 13.17 8.60
CA ARG A 146 14.20 13.24 9.35
C ARG A 146 14.43 11.96 10.15
N ILE A 147 15.65 11.79 10.66
CA ILE A 147 16.01 10.67 11.54
C ILE A 147 16.18 11.22 12.96
N VAL A 148 15.52 10.59 13.92
CA VAL A 148 15.62 10.90 15.36
C VAL A 148 15.76 9.58 16.10
N ASP A 149 16.83 9.45 16.88
CA ASP A 149 17.13 8.25 17.69
C ASP A 149 17.09 6.92 16.90
N GLY A 150 17.58 6.95 15.65
CA GLY A 150 17.62 5.76 14.78
C GLY A 150 16.28 5.41 14.11
N THR A 151 15.23 6.19 14.32
CA THR A 151 13.91 6.03 13.69
C THR A 151 13.63 7.16 12.71
N TYR A 152 12.80 6.92 11.71
CA TYR A 152 12.29 7.99 10.83
C TYR A 152 11.15 8.73 11.52
N ARG A 153 11.20 10.07 11.43
CA ARG A 153 10.12 10.99 11.78
C ARG A 153 9.66 11.72 10.53
N PHE A 154 8.36 11.85 10.35
CA PHE A 154 7.77 12.56 9.22
C PHE A 154 6.36 13.03 9.55
N ASP A 155 5.89 14.03 8.81
CA ASP A 155 4.49 14.45 8.86
C ASP A 155 3.78 13.86 7.65
N LEU A 156 2.54 13.41 7.83
CA LEU A 156 1.69 12.92 6.75
C LEU A 156 0.58 13.92 6.49
N VAL A 157 0.52 14.44 5.27
CA VAL A 157 -0.58 15.28 4.79
C VAL A 157 -1.56 14.41 4.00
N LEU A 158 -2.86 14.61 4.26
CA LEU A 158 -3.99 13.91 3.65
C LEU A 158 -5.05 14.95 3.27
N ASP A 159 -4.92 15.50 2.06
CA ASP A 159 -5.70 16.63 1.57
C ASP A 159 -5.64 17.83 2.53
N GLN A 160 -6.70 18.06 3.31
CA GLN A 160 -6.79 19.14 4.30
C GLN A 160 -6.30 18.72 5.71
N ASP A 161 -6.17 17.42 5.96
CA ASP A 161 -5.72 16.88 7.24
C ASP A 161 -4.20 16.72 7.29
N ARG A 162 -3.66 16.76 8.50
CA ARG A 162 -2.23 16.58 8.77
C ARG A 162 -2.00 15.80 10.06
N LEU A 163 -1.12 14.81 9.98
CA LEU A 163 -0.62 14.06 11.14
C LEU A 163 0.87 14.36 11.30
N ASP A 164 1.20 15.15 12.32
CA ASP A 164 2.59 15.53 12.58
C ASP A 164 3.36 14.43 13.31
N ASP A 165 4.66 14.35 13.05
CA ASP A 165 5.62 13.56 13.82
C ASP A 165 5.27 12.06 13.96
N LEU A 166 4.86 11.44 12.86
CA LEU A 166 4.75 9.99 12.76
C LEU A 166 6.13 9.35 12.87
N GLU A 167 6.20 8.20 13.55
CA GLU A 167 7.43 7.45 13.80
C GLU A 167 7.41 6.15 13.00
N LEU A 168 8.52 5.84 12.34
CA LEU A 168 8.71 4.58 11.64
C LEU A 168 10.09 3.99 11.98
N GLY A 169 10.10 2.79 12.56
CA GLY A 169 11.34 2.08 12.91
C GLY A 169 12.07 1.45 11.72
N MET A 170 11.42 1.35 10.55
CA MET A 170 12.00 0.78 9.34
C MET A 170 13.04 1.71 8.72
N PRO A 171 14.26 1.22 8.40
CA PRO A 171 15.28 2.02 7.74
C PRO A 171 14.94 2.26 6.26
N GLY A 172 15.38 3.40 5.70
CA GLY A 172 15.24 3.74 4.29
C GLY A 172 14.07 4.68 3.99
N ARG A 173 14.34 5.75 3.23
CA ARG A 173 13.36 6.79 2.87
C ARG A 173 12.14 6.24 2.12
N HIS A 174 12.33 5.23 1.28
CA HIS A 174 11.22 4.59 0.56
C HIS A 174 10.18 3.98 1.52
N ASN A 175 10.57 3.58 2.73
CA ASN A 175 9.62 3.08 3.71
C ASN A 175 8.72 4.16 4.30
N VAL A 176 9.13 5.42 4.25
CA VAL A 176 8.25 6.55 4.58
C VAL A 176 7.15 6.72 3.52
N TRP A 177 7.48 6.52 2.24
CA TRP A 177 6.49 6.52 1.15
C TRP A 177 5.53 5.33 1.28
N ASN A 178 6.08 4.14 1.55
CA ASN A 178 5.29 2.93 1.83
C ASN A 178 4.33 3.17 3.01
N ALA A 179 4.83 3.76 4.09
CA ALA A 179 4.03 4.11 5.25
C ALA A 179 2.95 5.14 4.95
N SER A 180 3.21 6.10 4.07
CA SER A 180 2.23 7.12 3.69
C SER A 180 1.05 6.51 2.93
N ALA A 181 1.33 5.64 1.95
CA ALA A 181 0.28 4.92 1.21
C ALA A 181 -0.53 3.98 2.12
N ALA A 182 0.15 3.16 2.94
CA ALA A 182 -0.51 2.25 3.87
C ALA A 182 -1.35 3.01 4.90
N SER A 183 -0.86 4.15 5.40
CA SER A 183 -1.58 4.98 6.36
C SER A 183 -2.82 5.63 5.78
N ALA A 184 -2.71 6.21 4.58
CA ALA A 184 -3.86 6.82 3.91
C ALA A 184 -5.00 5.81 3.73
N MET A 185 -4.67 4.61 3.27
CA MET A 185 -5.64 3.52 3.11
C MET A 185 -6.19 3.01 4.45
N ALA A 186 -5.34 2.84 5.47
CA ALA A 186 -5.78 2.40 6.80
C ALA A 186 -6.77 3.38 7.44
N LEU A 187 -6.51 4.69 7.35
CA LEU A 187 -7.42 5.73 7.83
C LEU A 187 -8.76 5.69 7.07
N ASN A 188 -8.73 5.49 5.75
CA ASN A 188 -9.94 5.42 4.92
C ASN A 188 -10.84 4.20 5.25
N VAL A 189 -10.28 3.15 5.85
CA VAL A 189 -11.05 1.99 6.31
C VAL A 189 -11.35 1.99 7.81
N GLY A 190 -11.11 3.11 8.50
CA GLY A 190 -11.60 3.36 9.85
C GLY A 190 -10.58 3.21 10.98
N VAL A 191 -9.29 3.04 10.68
CA VAL A 191 -8.25 3.11 11.71
C VAL A 191 -8.16 4.54 12.26
N SER A 192 -8.15 4.72 13.58
CA SER A 192 -8.01 6.05 14.18
C SER A 192 -6.58 6.57 14.06
N GLN A 193 -6.38 7.89 14.08
CA GLN A 193 -5.03 8.48 14.03
C GLN A 193 -4.14 8.04 15.19
N GLU A 194 -4.72 7.83 16.39
CA GLU A 194 -4.00 7.31 17.55
C GLU A 194 -3.49 5.89 17.29
N LYS A 195 -4.35 5.00 16.80
CA LYS A 195 -3.97 3.61 16.48
C LYS A 195 -3.04 3.51 15.30
N LEU A 196 -3.16 4.41 14.32
CA LEU A 196 -2.21 4.52 13.23
C LEU A 196 -0.80 4.82 13.75
N ARG A 197 -0.66 5.78 14.68
CA ARG A 197 0.63 6.10 15.31
C ARG A 197 1.22 4.90 16.04
N GLU A 198 0.40 4.19 16.80
CA GLU A 198 0.80 2.96 17.49
C GLU A 198 1.28 1.89 16.50
N GLY A 199 0.53 1.67 15.42
CA GLY A 199 0.84 0.67 14.40
C GLY A 199 2.13 0.99 13.62
N LEU A 200 2.34 2.25 13.22
CA LEU A 200 3.58 2.65 12.55
C LEU A 200 4.82 2.46 13.43
N ARG A 201 4.70 2.76 14.73
CA ARG A 201 5.75 2.56 15.74
C ARG A 201 6.09 1.09 15.96
N SER A 202 5.06 0.23 15.97
CA SER A 202 5.20 -1.19 16.31
C SER A 202 5.42 -2.11 15.11
N PHE A 203 5.38 -1.58 13.88
CA PHE A 203 5.67 -2.36 12.69
C PHE A 203 7.13 -2.82 12.66
N ALA A 204 7.33 -4.14 12.64
CA ALA A 204 8.64 -4.78 12.71
C ALA A 204 9.25 -5.08 11.32
N GLY A 205 8.50 -4.82 10.24
CA GLY A 205 8.95 -5.07 8.88
C GLY A 205 8.55 -6.44 8.33
N VAL A 206 9.30 -6.85 7.31
CA VAL A 206 9.11 -8.12 6.59
C VAL A 206 10.41 -8.92 6.70
N TYR A 207 10.33 -10.22 6.98
CA TYR A 207 11.51 -11.06 6.93
C TYR A 207 12.08 -11.09 5.51
N ARG A 208 13.35 -10.70 5.38
CA ARG A 208 14.12 -10.97 4.16
C ARG A 208 14.52 -12.43 4.16
N ARG A 209 14.23 -13.12 3.07
CA ARG A 209 14.84 -14.43 2.77
C ARG A 209 16.31 -14.26 2.44
#